data_AF-A0A939M676-F1
#
_entry.id   AF-A0A939M676-F1
#
_cell.length_a   1.000
_cell.length_b   1.000
_cell.length_c   1.000
_cell.angle_alpha   90.00
_cell.angle_beta   90.00
_cell.angle_gamma   90.00
#
_symmetry.space_group_name_H-M   'P 1'
#
loop_
_entity.id
_entity.type
_entity.pdbx_description
1 polymer ?
#
loop_
_entity_poly.entity_id
_entity_poly.type
_entity_poly.pdbx_seq_one_letter_code
_entity_poly.pdbx_strand_id
1 'polypeptide(L)'
;MGSEELLSEQTSRWLGTRRANVKSSAGDVAAAKKELAALKVQEDRYNKAYGAGLFTVEQLREYTTPLREKLTSLKNTIASAQQQTNASYVTEMPSADEIKQFSDAAQTALHNLSFQARRAILLNTVEKIVGTPQELQVHGYIPVKDHVEFKTSNRHGLNAGRLPQVSRTHTGENIAPSAYFKLGDFLTYRRPLALLETIQHLRALAEQFRPGLLRIIQVALQ
;
A
#
# COMPACT_ATOMS: atom_id res chain seq x y z
N MET A 1 1.84 -29.37 -0.83
CA MET A 1 1.88 -28.10 -1.59
C MET A 1 0.85 -27.18 -0.95
N GLY A 2 1.29 -26.02 -0.44
CA GLY A 2 0.45 -24.95 0.13
C GLY A 2 -0.67 -25.42 1.06
N SER A 3 -0.33 -26.04 2.19
CA SER A 3 -1.33 -26.46 3.18
C SER A 3 -2.06 -25.24 3.74
N GLU A 4 -3.34 -25.38 4.02
CA GLU A 4 -4.16 -24.48 4.86
C GLU A 4 -3.38 -23.96 6.08
N GLU A 5 -2.54 -24.82 6.65
CA GLU A 5 -1.59 -24.51 7.72
C GLU A 5 -0.61 -23.38 7.37
N LEU A 6 0.01 -23.39 6.18
CA LEU A 6 0.91 -22.31 5.77
C LEU A 6 0.15 -21.00 5.55
N LEU A 7 -1.04 -21.05 4.95
CA LEU A 7 -1.86 -19.84 4.75
C LEU A 7 -2.32 -19.24 6.08
N SER A 8 -2.73 -20.08 7.02
CA SER A 8 -3.10 -19.64 8.36
C SER A 8 -1.91 -19.11 9.16
N GLU A 9 -0.73 -19.72 9.04
CA GLU A 9 0.51 -19.22 9.65
C GLU A 9 0.91 -17.87 9.07
N GLN A 10 0.92 -17.70 7.74
CA GLN A 10 1.25 -16.43 7.09
C GLN A 10 0.24 -15.34 7.46
N THR A 11 -1.04 -15.66 7.50
CA THR A 11 -2.10 -14.73 7.95
C THR A 11 -1.86 -14.30 9.40
N SER A 12 -1.57 -15.26 10.29
CA SER A 12 -1.28 -14.99 11.70
C SER A 12 -0.03 -14.14 11.88
N ARG A 13 1.03 -14.43 11.12
CA ARG A 13 2.29 -13.67 11.14
C ARG A 13 2.08 -12.24 10.68
N TRP A 14 1.43 -12.04 9.53
CA TRP A 14 1.12 -10.72 9.00
C TRP A 14 0.27 -9.89 9.98
N LEU A 15 -0.75 -10.50 10.58
CA LEU A 15 -1.57 -9.86 11.62
C LEU A 15 -0.76 -9.51 12.88
N GLY A 16 0.14 -10.41 13.30
CA GLY A 16 1.02 -10.18 14.44
C GLY A 16 1.89 -8.93 14.24
N THR A 17 2.54 -8.82 13.07
CA THR A 17 3.32 -7.64 12.69
C THR A 17 2.45 -6.38 12.66
N ARG A 18 1.25 -6.46 12.09
CA ARG A 18 0.33 -5.31 12.01
C ARG A 18 -0.10 -4.83 13.40
N ARG A 19 -0.47 -5.75 14.30
CA ARG A 19 -0.83 -5.42 15.69
C ARG A 19 0.33 -4.81 16.46
N ALA A 20 1.55 -5.32 16.26
CA ALA A 20 2.75 -4.75 16.89
C ALA A 20 2.97 -3.29 16.43
N ASN A 21 2.84 -3.02 15.13
CA ASN A 21 2.98 -1.68 14.56
C ASN A 21 1.90 -0.69 15.06
N VAL A 22 0.67 -1.15 15.27
CA VAL A 22 -0.40 -0.32 15.87
C VAL A 22 -0.12 -0.02 17.33
N LYS A 23 0.43 -0.97 18.10
CA LYS A 23 0.77 -0.76 19.51
C LYS A 23 1.93 0.23 19.68
N SER A 24 2.96 0.15 18.86
CA SER A 24 4.07 1.12 18.90
C SER A 24 3.59 2.53 18.56
N SER A 25 2.79 2.68 17.49
CA SER A 25 2.27 3.99 17.09
C SER A 25 1.32 4.61 18.11
N ALA A 26 0.56 3.81 18.86
CA ALA A 26 -0.31 4.30 19.94
C ALA A 26 0.48 4.96 21.08
N GLY A 27 1.66 4.42 21.43
CA GLY A 27 2.56 5.02 22.41
C GLY A 27 3.09 6.38 21.95
N ASP A 28 3.50 6.47 20.68
CA ASP A 28 4.00 7.70 20.07
C ASP A 28 2.93 8.79 20.00
N VAL A 29 1.68 8.42 19.69
CA VAL A 29 0.54 9.36 19.68
C VAL A 29 0.25 9.91 21.07
N ALA A 30 0.35 9.09 22.13
CA ALA A 30 0.14 9.55 23.49
C ALA A 30 1.21 10.57 23.92
N ALA A 31 2.48 10.31 23.59
CA ALA A 31 3.58 11.24 23.82
C ALA A 31 3.39 12.56 23.03
N ALA A 32 3.04 12.48 21.74
CA ALA A 32 2.78 13.64 20.90
C ALA A 32 1.62 14.51 21.42
N LYS A 33 0.54 13.89 21.92
CA LYS A 33 -0.59 14.62 22.54
C LYS A 33 -0.18 15.36 23.81
N LYS A 34 0.69 14.77 24.63
CA LYS A 34 1.21 15.40 25.86
C LYS A 34 2.07 16.61 25.51
N GLU A 35 2.95 16.49 24.52
CA GLU A 35 3.77 17.61 24.05
C GLU A 35 2.91 18.73 23.46
N LEU A 36 1.90 18.40 22.66
CA LEU A 36 0.95 19.37 22.11
C LEU A 36 0.23 20.15 23.21
N ALA A 37 -0.19 19.50 24.29
CA ALA A 37 -0.79 20.16 25.45
C ALA A 37 0.20 21.11 26.15
N ALA A 38 1.46 20.71 26.31
CA ALA A 38 2.50 21.55 26.92
C ALA A 38 2.81 22.79 26.07
N LEU A 39 2.92 22.64 24.74
CA LEU A 39 3.17 23.76 23.83
C LEU A 39 2.01 24.76 23.80
N LYS A 40 0.76 24.29 23.90
CA LYS A 40 -0.41 25.18 24.03
C LYS A 40 -0.37 26.02 25.30
N VAL A 41 0.00 25.41 26.43
CA VAL A 41 0.16 26.15 27.69
C VAL A 41 1.25 27.22 27.56
N GLN A 42 2.32 26.94 26.83
CA GLN A 42 3.38 27.92 26.57
C GLN A 42 2.90 29.07 25.66
N GLU A 43 2.16 28.76 24.59
CA GLU A 43 1.54 29.77 23.72
C GLU A 43 0.59 30.69 24.52
N ASP A 44 -0.25 30.12 25.39
CA ASP A 44 -1.17 30.89 26.25
C ASP A 44 -0.43 31.79 27.24
N ARG A 45 0.72 31.35 27.77
CA ARG A 45 1.56 32.19 28.64
C ARG A 45 2.12 33.38 27.90
N TYR A 46 2.60 33.20 26.67
CA TYR A 46 3.08 34.31 25.86
C TYR A 46 1.94 35.29 25.49
N ASN A 47 0.77 34.78 25.13
CA ASN A 47 -0.39 35.63 24.84
C ASN A 47 -0.81 36.47 26.06
N LYS A 48 -0.78 35.88 27.27
CA LYS A 48 -1.07 36.61 28.51
C LYS A 48 -0.03 37.70 28.81
N ALA A 49 1.25 37.40 28.65
CA ALA A 49 2.32 38.36 28.89
C ALA A 49 2.29 39.52 27.88
N TYR A 50 1.95 39.25 26.62
CA TYR A 50 1.65 40.29 25.63
C TYR A 50 0.46 41.16 26.04
N GLY A 51 -0.66 40.54 26.46
CA GLY A 51 -1.85 41.27 26.92
C GLY A 51 -1.60 42.14 28.17
N ALA A 52 -0.58 41.80 28.95
CA ALA A 52 -0.11 42.61 30.09
C ALA A 52 0.95 43.65 29.70
N GLY A 53 1.33 43.75 28.43
CA GLY A 53 2.29 44.75 27.92
C GLY A 53 3.75 44.45 28.24
N LEU A 54 4.12 43.21 28.61
CA LEU A 54 5.51 42.86 28.97
C LEU A 54 6.46 42.84 27.78
N PHE A 55 5.96 42.71 26.54
CA PHE A 55 6.77 42.69 25.33
C PHE A 55 5.98 43.16 24.11
N THR A 56 6.70 43.50 23.04
CA THR A 56 6.13 44.03 21.80
C THR A 56 5.55 42.93 20.91
N VAL A 57 4.79 43.32 19.88
CA VAL A 57 4.23 42.40 18.88
C VAL A 57 5.33 41.63 18.14
N GLU A 58 6.46 42.28 17.87
CA GLU A 58 7.59 41.68 17.18
C GLU A 58 8.19 40.54 18.02
N GLN A 59 8.39 40.79 19.32
CA GLN A 59 8.89 39.78 20.27
C GLN A 59 7.90 38.62 20.44
N LEU A 60 6.59 38.90 20.51
CA LEU A 60 5.57 37.85 20.52
C LEU A 60 5.67 36.97 19.27
N ARG A 61 5.85 37.57 18.09
CA ARG A 61 5.96 36.86 16.82
C ARG A 61 7.19 35.97 16.78
N GLU A 62 8.34 36.44 17.26
CA GLU A 62 9.57 35.66 17.34
C GLU A 62 9.41 34.42 18.21
N TYR A 63 8.73 34.53 19.37
CA TYR A 63 8.50 33.39 20.25
C TYR A 63 7.42 32.42 19.75
N THR A 64 6.36 32.93 19.11
CA THR A 64 5.21 32.11 18.71
C THR A 64 5.38 31.41 17.35
N THR A 65 6.21 31.94 16.46
CA THR A 65 6.45 31.33 15.13
C THR A 65 6.97 29.88 15.24
N PRO A 66 8.08 29.59 15.93
CA PRO A 66 8.58 28.22 16.05
C PRO A 66 7.64 27.30 16.85
N LEU A 67 6.84 27.86 17.78
CA LEU A 67 5.81 27.09 18.51
C LEU A 67 4.71 26.60 17.57
N ARG A 68 4.21 27.47 16.68
CA ARG A 68 3.15 27.13 15.73
C ARG A 68 3.61 26.09 14.72
N GLU A 69 4.86 26.17 14.26
CA GLU A 69 5.45 25.15 13.38
C GLU A 69 5.47 23.77 14.06
N LYS A 70 5.94 23.70 15.31
CA LYS A 70 5.94 22.45 16.10
C LYS A 70 4.52 21.93 16.35
N LEU A 71 3.57 22.80 16.69
CA LEU A 71 2.17 22.42 16.87
C LEU A 71 1.58 21.81 15.59
N THR A 72 1.88 22.39 14.44
CA THR A 72 1.39 21.91 13.13
C THR A 72 2.02 20.55 12.80
N SER A 73 3.32 20.39 13.02
CA SER A 73 4.03 19.12 12.86
C SER A 73 3.44 18.00 13.73
N LEU A 74 3.25 18.25 15.04
CA LEU A 74 2.68 17.26 15.95
C LEU A 74 1.23 16.89 15.60
N LYS A 75 0.41 17.88 15.19
CA LYS A 75 -0.95 17.60 14.71
C LYS A 75 -0.96 16.70 13.49
N ASN A 76 -0.05 16.94 12.53
CA ASN A 76 0.07 16.12 11.33
C ASN A 76 0.51 14.68 11.67
N THR A 77 1.44 14.51 12.60
CA THR A 77 1.86 13.18 13.09
C THR A 77 0.69 12.44 13.74
N ILE A 78 -0.08 13.10 14.61
CA ILE A 78 -1.24 12.51 15.27
C ILE A 78 -2.30 12.11 14.23
N ALA A 79 -2.63 13.01 13.29
CA ALA A 79 -3.61 12.73 12.25
C ALA A 79 -3.19 11.54 11.37
N SER A 80 -1.91 11.47 10.99
CA SER A 80 -1.37 10.38 10.18
C SER A 80 -1.42 9.04 10.91
N ALA A 81 -1.03 9.03 12.19
CA ALA A 81 -1.10 7.83 13.02
C ALA A 81 -2.54 7.36 13.27
N GLN A 82 -3.49 8.29 13.45
CA GLN A 82 -4.92 7.96 13.57
C GLN A 82 -5.47 7.37 12.27
N GLN A 83 -5.09 7.93 11.12
CA GLN A 83 -5.50 7.41 9.82
C GLN A 83 -4.96 5.99 9.58
N GLN A 84 -3.71 5.71 9.95
CA GLN A 84 -3.13 4.36 9.90
C GLN A 84 -3.84 3.39 10.84
N THR A 85 -4.22 3.85 12.03
CA THR A 85 -4.97 3.04 13.00
C THR A 85 -6.35 2.68 12.45
N ASN A 86 -7.07 3.66 11.90
CA ASN A 86 -8.40 3.45 11.32
C ASN A 86 -8.35 2.54 10.07
N ALA A 87 -7.33 2.68 9.23
CA ALA A 87 -7.10 1.76 8.11
C ALA A 87 -6.78 0.32 8.58
N SER A 88 -6.22 0.17 9.79
CA SER A 88 -5.90 -1.13 10.36
C SER A 88 -7.09 -1.86 10.98
N TYR A 89 -8.16 -1.14 11.34
CA TYR A 89 -9.37 -1.73 11.95
C TYR A 89 -10.36 -2.34 10.93
N VAL A 90 -10.22 -2.05 9.62
CA VAL A 90 -11.23 -2.38 8.60
C VAL A 90 -11.00 -3.74 7.90
N THR A 91 -9.92 -4.46 8.19
CA THR A 91 -9.71 -5.80 7.62
C THR A 91 -10.20 -6.85 8.60
N GLU A 92 -11.47 -7.26 8.47
CA GLU A 92 -11.97 -8.46 9.15
C GLU A 92 -11.03 -9.63 8.84
N MET A 93 -10.60 -10.34 9.89
CA MET A 93 -9.70 -11.47 9.75
C MET A 93 -10.43 -12.57 8.97
N PRO A 94 -9.84 -13.11 7.90
CA PRO A 94 -10.46 -14.22 7.20
C PRO A 94 -10.63 -15.37 8.19
N SER A 95 -11.83 -15.94 8.23
CA SER A 95 -12.12 -17.04 9.14
C SER A 95 -11.32 -18.29 8.73
N ALA A 96 -11.11 -19.22 9.67
CA ALA A 96 -10.47 -20.49 9.35
C ALA A 96 -11.20 -21.22 8.21
N ASP A 97 -12.54 -21.14 8.19
CA ASP A 97 -13.36 -21.71 7.14
C ASP A 97 -13.14 -21.02 5.79
N GLU A 98 -12.97 -19.70 5.76
CA GLU A 98 -12.66 -18.96 4.53
C GLU A 98 -11.27 -19.32 3.98
N ILE A 99 -10.27 -19.44 4.85
CA ILE A 99 -8.92 -19.88 4.48
C ILE A 99 -8.97 -21.30 3.90
N LYS A 100 -9.73 -22.19 4.54
CA LYS A 100 -9.92 -23.56 4.09
C LYS A 100 -10.63 -23.64 2.74
N GLN A 101 -11.78 -22.97 2.60
CA GLN A 101 -12.53 -22.92 1.34
C GLN A 101 -11.67 -22.38 0.20
N PHE A 102 -10.86 -21.36 0.47
CA PHE A 102 -9.92 -20.83 -0.50
C PHE A 102 -8.83 -21.83 -0.88
N SER A 103 -8.26 -22.51 0.12
CA SER A 103 -7.22 -23.53 -0.08
C SER A 103 -7.74 -24.67 -0.95
N ASP A 104 -8.94 -25.17 -0.65
CA ASP A 104 -9.59 -26.25 -1.39
C ASP A 104 -9.92 -25.84 -2.83
N ALA A 105 -10.45 -24.62 -3.01
CA ALA A 105 -10.75 -24.06 -4.32
C ALA A 105 -9.47 -23.87 -5.16
N ALA A 106 -8.40 -23.35 -4.55
CA ALA A 106 -7.12 -23.15 -5.20
C ALA A 106 -6.48 -24.48 -5.60
N GLN A 107 -6.52 -25.49 -4.72
CA GLN A 107 -6.00 -26.81 -5.02
C GLN A 107 -6.73 -27.46 -6.20
N THR A 108 -8.07 -27.38 -6.20
CA THR A 108 -8.91 -27.89 -7.29
C THR A 108 -8.60 -27.18 -8.60
N ALA A 109 -8.53 -25.85 -8.58
CA ALA A 109 -8.22 -25.04 -9.75
C ALA A 109 -6.84 -25.37 -10.32
N LEU A 110 -5.79 -25.43 -9.49
CA LEU A 110 -4.42 -25.70 -9.90
C LEU A 110 -4.23 -27.14 -10.39
N HIS A 111 -4.90 -28.11 -9.77
CA HIS A 111 -4.82 -29.51 -10.19
C HIS A 111 -5.41 -29.72 -11.59
N ASN A 112 -6.49 -29.01 -11.92
CA ASN A 112 -7.18 -29.15 -13.21
C ASN A 112 -6.53 -28.38 -14.37
N LEU A 113 -5.40 -27.69 -14.14
CA LEU A 113 -4.68 -26.99 -15.19
C LEU A 113 -3.90 -27.95 -16.11
N SER A 114 -4.02 -27.75 -17.42
CA SER A 114 -3.19 -28.42 -18.41
C SER A 114 -1.70 -28.07 -18.24
N PHE A 115 -0.81 -28.93 -18.73
CA PHE A 115 0.63 -28.68 -18.67
C PHE A 115 1.03 -27.33 -19.28
N GLN A 116 0.42 -26.96 -20.41
CA GLN A 116 0.65 -25.67 -21.06
C GLN A 116 0.23 -24.50 -20.18
N ALA A 117 -0.91 -24.59 -19.50
CA ALA A 117 -1.38 -23.56 -18.59
C ALA A 117 -0.46 -23.41 -17.37
N ARG A 118 -0.03 -24.53 -16.76
CA ARG A 118 0.93 -24.51 -15.64
C ARG A 118 2.26 -23.88 -16.04
N ARG A 119 2.79 -24.24 -17.22
CA ARG A 119 4.00 -23.64 -17.78
C ARG A 119 3.83 -22.15 -18.04
N ALA A 120 2.69 -21.73 -18.58
CA ALA A 120 2.40 -20.33 -18.84
C ALA A 120 2.35 -19.51 -17.53
N ILE A 121 1.75 -20.05 -16.47
CA ILE A 121 1.76 -19.43 -15.15
C ILE A 121 3.20 -19.26 -14.66
N LEU A 122 4.00 -20.33 -14.67
CA LEU A 122 5.39 -20.27 -14.23
C LEU A 122 6.23 -19.24 -15.01
N LEU A 123 6.08 -19.18 -16.33
CA LEU A 123 6.82 -18.22 -17.15
C LEU A 123 6.37 -16.76 -16.94
N ASN A 124 5.12 -16.56 -16.56
CA ASN A 124 4.59 -15.23 -16.28
C ASN A 124 4.89 -14.77 -14.85
N THR A 125 5.07 -15.71 -13.91
CA THR A 125 5.29 -15.37 -12.51
C THR A 125 6.74 -15.41 -12.09
N VAL A 126 7.54 -16.34 -12.62
CA VAL A 126 8.94 -16.51 -12.24
C VAL A 126 9.82 -15.67 -13.15
N GLU A 127 10.56 -14.75 -12.55
CA GLU A 127 11.49 -13.88 -13.25
C GLU A 127 12.90 -14.50 -13.30
N LYS A 128 13.38 -14.98 -12.14
CA LYS A 128 14.76 -15.44 -12.01
C LYS A 128 14.84 -16.63 -11.05
N ILE A 129 15.57 -17.66 -11.47
CA ILE A 129 15.90 -18.81 -10.62
C ILE A 129 17.41 -18.81 -10.42
N VAL A 130 17.85 -18.77 -9.16
CA VAL A 130 19.26 -18.84 -8.77
C VAL A 130 19.49 -20.14 -8.02
N GLY A 131 20.24 -21.06 -8.64
CA GLY A 131 20.66 -22.31 -8.00
C GLY A 131 22.05 -22.16 -7.40
N THR A 132 22.18 -22.48 -6.12
CA THR A 132 23.46 -22.73 -5.45
C THR A 132 23.54 -24.23 -5.09
N PRO A 133 24.73 -24.76 -4.75
CA PRO A 133 24.84 -26.16 -4.29
C PRO A 133 24.02 -26.48 -3.04
N GLN A 134 23.64 -25.46 -2.27
CA GLN A 134 22.93 -25.60 -0.99
C GLN A 134 21.43 -25.31 -1.11
N GLU A 135 21.04 -24.39 -2.00
CA GLU A 135 19.65 -23.93 -2.10
C GLU A 135 19.26 -23.42 -3.49
N LEU A 136 17.96 -23.41 -3.76
CA LEU A 136 17.34 -22.86 -4.96
C LEU A 136 16.49 -21.64 -4.58
N GLN A 137 16.91 -20.45 -5.03
CA GLN A 137 16.16 -19.21 -4.84
C GLN A 137 15.32 -18.92 -6.08
N VAL A 138 14.02 -18.65 -5.89
CA VAL A 138 13.09 -18.30 -6.97
C VAL A 138 12.57 -16.90 -6.73
N HIS A 139 12.87 -15.99 -7.66
CA HIS A 139 12.37 -14.62 -7.68
C HIS A 139 11.31 -14.48 -8.77
N GLY A 140 10.28 -13.69 -8.48
CA GLY A 140 9.16 -13.50 -9.39
C GLY A 140 8.17 -12.47 -8.89
N TYR A 141 7.17 -12.20 -9.71
CA TYR A 141 6.05 -11.31 -9.41
C TYR A 141 4.74 -11.95 -9.88
N ILE A 142 3.63 -11.67 -9.22
CA ILE A 142 2.32 -12.16 -9.66
C ILE A 142 1.61 -11.01 -10.38
N PRO A 143 1.37 -11.11 -11.71
CA PRO A 143 0.70 -10.05 -12.44
C PRO A 143 -0.77 -10.00 -12.05
N VAL A 144 -1.17 -8.95 -11.33
CA VAL A 144 -2.56 -8.68 -10.98
C VAL A 144 -3.19 -7.90 -12.14
N LYS A 145 -4.09 -8.55 -12.90
CA LYS A 145 -4.67 -8.00 -14.13
C LYS A 145 -5.80 -7.01 -13.88
N ASP A 146 -6.53 -7.21 -12.79
CA ASP A 146 -7.57 -6.28 -12.38
C ASP A 146 -6.93 -5.07 -11.71
N HIS A 147 -7.45 -3.89 -12.02
CA HIS A 147 -7.19 -2.70 -11.22
C HIS A 147 -7.76 -2.97 -9.83
N VAL A 148 -6.94 -3.55 -8.95
CA VAL A 148 -7.16 -3.43 -7.52
C VAL A 148 -7.02 -1.93 -7.31
N GLU A 149 -8.12 -1.25 -6.98
CA GLU A 149 -8.08 0.15 -6.60
C GLU A 149 -7.03 0.27 -5.51
N PHE A 150 -5.82 0.67 -5.91
CA PHE A 150 -4.81 1.11 -4.99
C PHE A 150 -5.40 2.39 -4.43
N LYS A 151 -6.08 2.27 -3.29
CA LYS A 151 -6.34 3.41 -2.41
C LYS A 151 -4.99 3.81 -1.85
N THR A 152 -4.14 4.39 -2.69
CA THR A 152 -2.95 5.11 -2.29
C THR A 152 -3.46 6.35 -1.57
N SER A 153 -3.84 6.20 -0.31
CA SER A 153 -4.17 7.34 0.56
C SER A 153 -2.96 8.27 0.77
N ASN A 154 -1.80 7.98 0.16
CA ASN A 154 -0.54 8.69 0.31
C ASN A 154 0.25 8.95 -0.98
N ARG A 155 -0.38 9.05 -2.18
CA ARG A 155 0.39 9.41 -3.40
C ARG A 155 0.71 10.90 -3.55
N HIS A 156 0.12 11.77 -2.72
CA HIS A 156 0.33 13.22 -2.78
C HIS A 156 0.99 13.80 -1.51
N GLY A 157 1.97 13.08 -0.95
CA GLY A 157 2.77 13.52 0.19
C GLY A 157 3.92 14.48 -0.13
N LEU A 158 3.96 15.12 -1.32
CA LEU A 158 4.96 16.15 -1.63
C LEU A 158 4.33 17.34 -2.36
N ASN A 159 4.45 18.50 -1.71
CA ASN A 159 4.17 19.85 -2.17
C ASN A 159 4.38 20.10 -3.68
N ALA A 160 3.29 20.30 -4.41
CA ALA A 160 3.30 20.97 -5.73
C ALA A 160 3.38 22.51 -5.59
N GLY A 161 4.14 23.00 -4.61
CA GLY A 161 4.22 24.43 -4.24
C GLY A 161 5.57 25.10 -4.52
N ARG A 162 6.49 24.45 -5.25
CA ARG A 162 7.74 25.09 -5.69
C ARG A 162 8.07 24.73 -7.13
N LEU A 163 7.48 25.45 -8.06
CA LEU A 163 8.10 25.70 -9.37
C LEU A 163 8.43 27.19 -9.43
N PRO A 164 9.72 27.59 -9.57
CA PRO A 164 10.00 28.88 -10.17
C PRO A 164 9.55 28.83 -11.64
N GLN A 165 8.73 29.79 -12.02
CA GLN A 165 8.30 29.95 -13.41
C GLN A 165 9.52 30.16 -14.30
N VAL A 166 9.81 29.18 -15.16
CA VAL A 166 10.69 29.37 -16.31
C VAL A 166 9.79 29.39 -17.53
N SER A 167 9.55 30.60 -18.03
CA SER A 167 8.84 30.86 -19.27
C SER A 167 9.61 30.23 -20.44
N ARG A 168 9.04 29.21 -21.08
CA ARG A 168 9.40 28.85 -22.47
C ARG A 168 8.16 28.50 -23.28
N THR A 169 8.17 29.10 -24.46
CA THR A 169 7.14 29.19 -25.51
C THR A 169 6.83 27.86 -26.21
N HIS A 170 5.60 27.78 -26.73
CA HIS A 170 5.07 26.99 -27.87
C HIS A 170 5.89 25.77 -28.33
N THR A 171 5.33 24.56 -28.43
CA THR A 171 4.42 24.11 -29.51
C THR A 171 3.81 22.76 -29.10
N GLY A 172 2.59 22.47 -29.57
CA GLY A 172 1.71 21.43 -29.03
C GLY A 172 2.12 19.98 -29.26
N GLU A 173 1.61 19.10 -28.40
CA GLU A 173 0.85 17.89 -28.71
C GLU A 173 0.38 17.26 -27.40
N ASN A 174 -0.90 16.85 -27.36
CA ASN A 174 -1.59 16.40 -26.18
C ASN A 174 -1.59 14.86 -26.17
N ILE A 175 -0.73 14.25 -25.34
CA ILE A 175 -0.70 12.79 -25.14
C ILE A 175 -0.73 12.51 -23.64
N ALA A 176 -1.74 11.74 -23.21
CA ALA A 176 -1.95 11.33 -21.83
C ALA A 176 -0.83 10.38 -21.32
N PRO A 177 -0.43 10.45 -20.04
CA PRO A 177 0.66 9.63 -19.53
C PRO A 177 0.18 8.20 -19.21
N SER A 178 0.53 7.25 -20.08
CA SER A 178 0.60 5.83 -19.76
C SER A 178 1.83 5.57 -18.89
N ALA A 179 1.66 4.91 -17.74
CA ALA A 179 2.77 4.55 -16.86
C ALA A 179 3.55 3.36 -17.45
N TYR A 180 4.60 3.66 -18.20
CA TYR A 180 5.59 2.69 -18.67
C TYR A 180 6.71 2.53 -17.64
N PHE A 181 6.95 1.30 -17.18
CA PHE A 181 8.28 0.90 -16.70
C PHE A 181 9.08 0.41 -17.92
N LYS A 182 10.14 1.15 -18.26
CA LYS A 182 10.98 0.92 -19.44
C LYS A 182 12.17 0.05 -19.05
N LEU A 183 12.28 -1.15 -19.65
CA LEU A 183 13.55 -1.86 -19.81
C LEU A 183 13.50 -2.65 -21.12
N GLY A 184 14.33 -2.20 -22.08
CA GLY A 184 14.90 -2.93 -23.22
C GLY A 184 14.02 -3.85 -24.08
N ASP A 185 13.89 -3.50 -25.36
CA ASP A 185 13.44 -4.42 -26.42
C ASP A 185 14.34 -5.67 -26.52
N PHE A 186 13.76 -6.87 -26.75
CA PHE A 186 14.23 -7.86 -27.74
C PHE A 186 13.20 -9.01 -27.90
N LEU A 187 12.79 -9.23 -29.16
CA LEU A 187 12.21 -10.41 -29.83
C LEU A 187 10.72 -10.79 -29.71
N THR A 188 10.07 -10.55 -30.85
CA THR A 188 8.92 -11.26 -31.46
C THR A 188 8.88 -12.77 -31.24
N TYR A 189 7.69 -13.29 -30.89
CA TYR A 189 7.29 -14.67 -31.20
C TYR A 189 5.81 -14.77 -31.64
N ARG A 190 5.58 -15.57 -32.69
CA ARG A 190 4.30 -15.88 -33.34
C ARG A 190 3.23 -16.41 -32.37
N ARG A 191 1.98 -15.95 -32.55
CA ARG A 191 0.76 -16.51 -31.95
C ARG A 191 0.40 -17.88 -32.54
N PRO A 192 0.03 -18.89 -31.73
CA PRO A 192 -0.91 -19.93 -32.13
C PRO A 192 -2.33 -19.59 -31.66
N LEU A 193 -3.31 -19.75 -32.56
CA LEU A 193 -4.74 -19.46 -32.39
C LEU A 193 -5.47 -20.30 -31.31
N ALA A 194 -4.79 -21.23 -30.63
CA ALA A 194 -5.38 -22.10 -29.60
C ALA A 194 -5.60 -21.44 -28.22
N LEU A 195 -5.17 -20.18 -28.04
CA LEU A 195 -5.29 -19.46 -26.76
C LEU A 195 -6.67 -18.81 -26.53
N LEU A 196 -7.50 -18.66 -27.56
CA LEU A 196 -8.77 -17.93 -27.43
C LEU A 196 -9.86 -18.75 -26.72
N GLU A 197 -9.92 -20.06 -26.94
CA GLU A 197 -10.92 -20.94 -26.31
C GLU A 197 -10.60 -21.21 -24.83
N THR A 198 -9.32 -21.32 -24.48
CA THR A 198 -8.87 -21.46 -23.08
C THR A 198 -9.10 -20.20 -22.26
N ILE A 199 -9.01 -19.02 -22.88
CA ILE A 199 -9.34 -17.74 -22.21
C ILE A 199 -10.84 -17.60 -21.94
N GLN A 200 -11.71 -18.12 -22.83
CA GLN A 200 -13.17 -18.05 -22.60
C GLN A 200 -13.63 -18.96 -21.46
N HIS A 201 -13.09 -20.18 -21.34
CA HIS A 201 -13.41 -21.07 -20.22
C HIS A 201 -12.91 -20.54 -18.87
N LEU A 202 -11.71 -19.92 -18.83
CA LEU A 202 -11.20 -19.29 -17.62
C LEU A 202 -12.01 -18.05 -17.21
N ARG A 203 -12.60 -17.33 -18.18
CA ARG A 203 -13.48 -16.18 -17.92
C ARG A 203 -14.80 -16.59 -17.28
N ALA A 204 -15.42 -17.67 -17.75
CA ALA A 204 -16.66 -18.21 -17.17
C ALA A 204 -16.44 -18.71 -15.73
N LEU A 205 -15.29 -19.34 -15.46
CA LEU A 205 -14.93 -19.80 -14.11
C LEU A 205 -14.66 -18.60 -13.19
N ALA A 206 -13.97 -17.56 -13.67
CA ALA A 206 -13.67 -16.36 -12.88
C ALA A 206 -14.93 -15.55 -12.49
N GLU A 207 -15.96 -15.51 -13.34
CA GLU A 207 -17.22 -14.84 -13.01
C GLU A 207 -18.04 -15.57 -11.93
N GLN A 208 -17.88 -16.88 -11.80
CA GLN A 208 -18.54 -17.67 -10.76
C GLN A 208 -17.93 -17.44 -9.36
N PHE A 209 -16.64 -17.07 -9.27
CA PHE A 209 -15.94 -16.84 -8.00
C PHE A 209 -15.76 -15.36 -7.64
N ARG A 210 -16.18 -14.43 -8.50
CA ARG A 210 -16.05 -12.97 -8.32
C ARG A 210 -16.40 -12.45 -6.92
N PRO A 211 -17.53 -12.81 -6.29
CA PRO A 211 -17.91 -12.20 -5.00
C PRO A 211 -17.08 -12.67 -3.80
N GLY A 212 -16.49 -13.87 -3.84
CA GLY A 212 -15.64 -14.40 -2.76
C GLY A 212 -14.16 -14.04 -2.93
N LEU A 213 -13.66 -14.07 -4.17
CA LEU A 213 -12.26 -13.83 -4.49
C LEU A 213 -11.86 -12.35 -4.34
N LEU A 214 -12.80 -11.42 -4.54
CA LEU A 214 -12.63 -10.00 -4.25
C LEU A 214 -12.40 -9.73 -2.75
N ARG A 215 -12.99 -10.51 -1.84
CA ARG A 215 -12.75 -10.35 -0.39
C ARG A 215 -11.35 -10.83 0.01
N ILE A 216 -10.89 -11.96 -0.53
CA ILE A 216 -9.61 -12.57 -0.15
C ILE A 216 -8.42 -11.81 -0.75
N ILE A 217 -8.52 -11.36 -2.00
CA ILE A 217 -7.47 -10.53 -2.63
C ILE A 217 -7.36 -9.16 -1.92
N GLN A 218 -8.48 -8.60 -1.44
CA GLN A 218 -8.48 -7.35 -0.69
C GLN A 218 -7.83 -7.45 0.70
N VAL A 219 -7.76 -8.67 1.28
CA VAL A 219 -7.02 -8.96 2.52
C VAL A 219 -5.52 -9.19 2.24
N ALA A 220 -5.16 -9.76 1.09
CA ALA A 220 -3.77 -10.10 0.75
C ALA A 220 -2.93 -8.96 0.15
N LEU A 221 -3.55 -7.86 -0.31
CA LEU A 221 -2.89 -6.73 -0.97
C LEU A 221 -2.85 -5.42 -0.14
N GLN A 222 -3.13 -5.48 1.18
CA GLN A 222 -2.99 -4.37 2.14
C GLN A 222 -1.85 -4.62 3.13
#